data_AF-G0J4Z3-F1
#
_entry.id   AF-G0J4Z3-F1
#
_cell.length_a   1.000
_cell.length_b   1.000
_cell.length_c   1.000
_cell.angle_alpha   90.00
_cell.angle_beta   90.00
_cell.angle_gamma   90.00
#
_symmetry.space_group_name_H-M   'P 1'
#
loop_
_entity.id
_entity.type
_entity.pdbx_description
1 polymer ?
#
loop_
_entity_poly.entity_id
_entity_poly.type
_entity_poly.pdbx_seq_one_letter_code
_entity_poly.pdbx_strand_id
1 'polypeptide(L)'
;MRKVFYLVVLIGIVSCKKERVPVTPGNISIAEVVQANYKNNYTQEVSVQIGKQNLTIYSTGLPDHKTPYWGKGHEMYEEFPGRNHANMNKSMTSFNYKMTIPIYPNESAYKEETELGPVGMALNGVPIYNDYEGGGVLQENAWSTFDASRGHPGPREDYHYHSEGAYLTVNDDNLIGFLRDGFPVYGRKDRDGSYPNDLDENGGHIGITSDFSESIYHYHVSNEAYSTSGLYVIKSGAYHGTKGTFTQ
;
A
#
# COMPACT_ATOMS: atom_id res chain seq x y z
N MET A 1 52.18 -18.60 -56.90
CA MET A 1 52.00 -18.19 -55.48
C MET A 1 50.70 -17.41 -55.35
N ARG A 2 49.61 -18.06 -54.92
CA ARG A 2 48.28 -17.44 -54.71
C ARG A 2 48.27 -16.75 -53.34
N LYS A 3 48.00 -15.44 -53.28
CA LYS A 3 47.77 -14.71 -52.03
C LYS A 3 46.27 -14.74 -51.72
N VAL A 4 45.91 -15.36 -50.60
CA VAL A 4 44.54 -15.40 -50.05
C VAL A 4 44.34 -14.14 -49.22
N PHE A 5 43.27 -13.39 -49.49
CA PHE A 5 42.84 -12.25 -48.67
C PHE A 5 41.81 -12.74 -47.64
N TYR A 6 42.08 -12.52 -46.36
CA TYR A 6 41.11 -12.74 -45.29
C TYR A 6 40.31 -11.46 -45.06
N LEU A 7 39.00 -11.52 -45.25
CA LEU A 7 38.05 -10.47 -44.90
C LEU A 7 37.62 -10.70 -43.45
N VAL A 8 38.05 -9.82 -42.54
CA VAL A 8 37.58 -9.82 -41.14
C VAL A 8 36.30 -8.98 -41.08
N VAL A 9 35.17 -9.63 -40.80
CA VAL A 9 33.89 -8.96 -40.55
C VAL A 9 33.80 -8.67 -39.05
N LEU A 10 33.92 -7.40 -38.67
CA LEU A 10 33.60 -6.95 -37.30
C LEU A 10 32.08 -6.88 -37.14
N ILE A 11 31.53 -7.75 -36.30
CA ILE A 11 30.14 -7.68 -35.83
C ILE A 11 30.12 -6.74 -34.62
N GLY A 12 29.64 -5.52 -34.81
CA GLY A 12 29.38 -4.58 -33.73
C GLY A 12 28.11 -4.97 -32.97
N ILE A 13 28.27 -5.40 -31.72
CA ILE A 13 27.18 -5.59 -30.76
C ILE A 13 26.60 -4.22 -30.38
N VAL A 14 25.39 -3.91 -30.87
CA VAL A 14 24.62 -2.76 -30.44
C VAL A 14 23.98 -3.10 -29.09
N SER A 15 24.57 -2.59 -28.01
CA SER A 15 23.96 -2.63 -26.67
C SER A 15 22.86 -1.57 -26.61
N CYS A 16 21.60 -2.00 -26.60
CA CYS A 16 20.48 -1.13 -26.24
C CYS A 16 20.60 -0.76 -24.76
N LYS A 17 21.17 0.40 -24.46
CA LYS A 17 20.90 1.07 -23.19
C LYS A 17 19.43 1.53 -23.24
N LYS A 18 18.56 0.97 -22.40
CA LYS A 18 17.29 1.63 -22.07
C LYS A 18 17.67 3.01 -21.53
N GLU A 19 17.38 4.06 -22.29
CA GLU A 19 17.48 5.42 -21.77
C GLU A 19 16.51 5.54 -20.60
N ARG A 20 17.03 5.68 -19.38
CA ARG A 20 16.22 6.08 -18.23
C ARG A 20 15.83 7.53 -18.50
N VAL A 21 14.55 7.77 -18.77
CA VAL A 21 14.01 9.13 -18.75
C VAL A 21 14.31 9.70 -17.36
N PRO A 22 14.93 10.88 -17.24
CA PRO A 22 15.20 11.48 -15.95
C PRO A 22 13.88 11.86 -15.30
N VAL A 23 13.41 11.02 -14.38
CA VAL A 23 12.32 11.34 -13.46
C VAL A 23 12.89 12.35 -12.49
N THR A 24 12.30 13.55 -12.43
CA THR A 24 12.59 14.49 -11.34
C THR A 24 11.60 14.15 -10.21
N PRO A 25 12.06 13.59 -9.08
CA PRO A 25 11.18 13.33 -7.95
C PRO A 25 10.42 14.61 -7.56
N GLY A 26 9.13 14.49 -7.24
CA GLY A 26 8.34 15.63 -6.76
C GLY A 26 7.50 16.41 -7.74
N ASN A 27 7.44 16.03 -9.01
CA ASN A 27 6.64 16.75 -10.00
C ASN A 27 5.32 16.05 -10.36
N ILE A 28 5.13 14.81 -9.92
CA ILE A 28 3.92 14.05 -10.22
C ILE A 28 2.85 14.37 -9.18
N SER A 29 1.72 14.92 -9.64
CA SER A 29 0.55 15.17 -8.80
C SER A 29 -0.22 13.88 -8.56
N ILE A 30 -0.51 13.56 -7.30
CA ILE A 30 -1.40 12.44 -6.93
C ILE A 30 -2.88 12.83 -6.86
N ALA A 31 -3.19 14.12 -7.01
CA ALA A 31 -4.51 14.65 -6.66
C ALA A 31 -5.67 14.01 -7.45
N GLU A 32 -5.50 13.81 -8.76
CA GLU A 32 -6.54 13.22 -9.61
C GLU A 32 -6.75 11.74 -9.27
N VAL A 33 -5.67 10.97 -9.10
CA VAL A 33 -5.72 9.55 -8.72
C VAL A 33 -6.39 9.38 -7.36
N VAL A 34 -6.01 10.21 -6.37
CA VAL A 34 -6.64 10.18 -5.04
C VAL A 34 -8.12 10.54 -5.13
N GLN A 35 -8.47 11.63 -5.83
CA GLN A 35 -9.86 12.08 -5.95
C GLN A 35 -10.77 11.07 -6.66
N ALA A 36 -10.23 10.32 -7.62
CA ALA A 36 -10.97 9.33 -8.40
C ALA A 36 -11.18 8.00 -7.65
N ASN A 37 -10.22 7.60 -6.82
CA ASN A 37 -10.19 6.24 -6.26
C ASN A 37 -10.64 6.14 -4.81
N TYR A 38 -10.55 7.20 -3.99
CA TYR A 38 -11.00 7.14 -2.60
C TYR A 38 -12.52 7.11 -2.52
N LYS A 39 -13.07 5.92 -2.25
CA LYS A 39 -14.50 5.66 -2.19
C LYS A 39 -14.79 4.45 -1.32
N ASN A 40 -15.74 4.59 -0.41
CA ASN A 40 -16.32 3.48 0.33
C ASN A 40 -17.69 3.15 -0.24
N ASN A 41 -17.87 1.98 -0.85
CA ASN A 41 -19.12 1.66 -1.54
C ASN A 41 -20.26 1.26 -0.60
N TYR A 42 -19.99 1.10 0.69
CA TYR A 42 -20.97 0.73 1.70
C TYR A 42 -21.41 1.92 2.54
N THR A 43 -20.50 2.48 3.35
CA THR A 43 -20.80 3.63 4.22
C THR A 43 -20.96 4.91 3.42
N GLN A 44 -20.25 5.05 2.29
CA GLN A 44 -20.20 6.27 1.47
C GLN A 44 -19.61 7.48 2.22
N GLU A 45 -18.89 7.24 3.32
CA GLU A 45 -18.34 8.28 4.20
C GLU A 45 -16.82 8.48 3.99
N VAL A 46 -16.37 8.33 2.75
CA VAL A 46 -15.01 8.71 2.33
C VAL A 46 -15.10 9.94 1.44
N SER A 47 -14.31 10.96 1.74
CA SER A 47 -14.24 12.17 0.92
C SER A 47 -12.83 12.73 0.85
N VAL A 48 -12.55 13.44 -0.25
CA VAL A 48 -11.26 14.06 -0.53
C VAL A 48 -11.45 15.56 -0.66
N GLN A 49 -10.58 16.32 0.00
CA GLN A 49 -10.47 17.77 -0.13
C GLN A 49 -9.10 18.13 -0.68
N ILE A 50 -9.06 18.66 -1.90
CA ILE A 50 -7.81 19.10 -2.54
C ILE A 50 -7.49 20.54 -2.10
N GLY A 51 -6.30 20.72 -1.52
CA GLY A 51 -5.72 22.02 -1.22
C GLY A 51 -4.71 22.47 -2.28
N LYS A 52 -3.88 23.46 -1.94
CA LYS A 52 -2.84 23.98 -2.86
C LYS A 52 -1.59 23.11 -2.92
N GLN A 53 -1.14 22.61 -1.78
CA GLN A 53 0.09 21.80 -1.65
C GLN A 53 -0.19 20.39 -1.13
N ASN A 54 -1.27 20.26 -0.35
CA ASN A 54 -1.68 19.02 0.28
C ASN A 54 -3.14 18.74 -0.06
N LEU A 55 -3.52 17.48 0.01
CA LEU A 55 -4.91 17.05 0.02
C LEU A 55 -5.25 16.38 1.35
N THR A 56 -6.52 16.33 1.69
CA THR A 56 -7.03 15.67 2.89
C THR A 56 -8.04 14.60 2.52
N ILE A 57 -7.88 13.40 3.07
CA ILE A 57 -8.85 12.31 2.98
C ILE A 57 -9.54 12.19 4.34
N TYR A 58 -10.87 12.16 4.32
CA TYR A 58 -11.72 11.93 5.49
C TYR A 58 -12.38 10.57 5.38
N SER A 59 -12.50 9.85 6.51
CA SER A 59 -13.08 8.51 6.54
C SER A 59 -13.62 8.14 7.93
N THR A 60 -14.61 7.25 7.98
CA THR A 60 -15.01 6.59 9.23
C THR A 60 -14.17 5.39 9.62
N GLY A 61 -13.36 4.88 8.70
CA GLY A 61 -12.50 3.71 8.91
C GLY A 61 -13.23 2.37 8.92
N LEU A 62 -14.54 2.37 8.66
CA LEU A 62 -15.31 1.14 8.48
C LEU A 62 -15.11 0.59 7.06
N PRO A 63 -14.92 -0.72 6.89
CA PRO A 63 -14.68 -1.33 5.57
C PRO A 63 -15.94 -1.32 4.69
N ASP A 64 -15.77 -1.39 3.38
CA ASP A 64 -16.87 -1.59 2.42
C ASP A 64 -17.02 -3.04 1.94
N HIS A 65 -16.35 -3.97 2.62
CA HIS A 65 -16.40 -5.40 2.35
C HIS A 65 -16.97 -6.19 3.52
N LYS A 66 -17.20 -7.47 3.28
CA LYS A 66 -17.68 -8.38 4.32
C LYS A 66 -16.59 -8.65 5.35
N THR A 67 -17.00 -8.80 6.60
CA THR A 67 -16.09 -9.20 7.68
C THR A 67 -16.91 -9.77 8.84
N PRO A 68 -16.37 -10.74 9.61
CA PRO A 68 -16.99 -11.21 10.85
C PRO A 68 -17.25 -10.08 11.85
N TYR A 69 -16.48 -9.00 11.79
CA TYR A 69 -16.57 -7.88 12.73
C TYR A 69 -17.78 -6.96 12.53
N TRP A 70 -18.53 -7.12 11.43
CA TRP A 70 -19.86 -6.53 11.30
C TRP A 70 -20.89 -7.18 12.24
N GLY A 71 -20.60 -8.38 12.74
CA GLY A 71 -21.45 -9.10 13.69
C GLY A 71 -22.50 -9.98 13.00
N LYS A 72 -22.74 -11.16 13.58
CA LYS A 72 -23.68 -12.14 13.04
C LYS A 72 -25.09 -11.55 12.90
N GLY A 73 -25.67 -11.68 11.71
CA GLY A 73 -26.98 -11.12 11.37
C GLY A 73 -26.92 -9.79 10.61
N HIS A 74 -25.74 -9.17 10.52
CA HIS A 74 -25.50 -8.03 9.63
C HIS A 74 -25.35 -8.49 8.16
N GLU A 75 -25.77 -7.67 7.19
CA GLU A 75 -25.69 -8.03 5.76
C GLU A 75 -24.24 -8.18 5.24
N MET A 76 -23.34 -7.39 5.82
CA MET A 76 -21.90 -7.42 5.54
C MET A 76 -21.16 -8.45 6.41
N TYR A 77 -21.87 -9.33 7.13
CA TYR A 77 -21.24 -10.39 7.89
C TYR A 77 -20.71 -11.51 6.98
N GLU A 78 -19.53 -12.02 7.33
CA GLU A 78 -19.03 -13.33 6.90
C GLU A 78 -18.28 -14.01 8.05
N GLU A 79 -18.06 -15.32 7.95
CA GLU A 79 -17.32 -16.06 8.98
C GLU A 79 -15.81 -15.80 8.88
N PHE A 80 -15.08 -16.00 9.99
CA PHE A 80 -13.62 -15.93 9.97
C PHE A 80 -13.00 -16.95 9.00
N PRO A 81 -11.88 -16.61 8.33
CA PRO A 81 -11.18 -17.57 7.48
C PRO A 81 -10.45 -18.63 8.30
N GLY A 82 -10.60 -19.90 7.93
CA GLY A 82 -9.81 -20.99 8.49
C GLY A 82 -10.01 -21.19 10.00
N ARG A 83 -8.94 -20.99 10.77
CA ARG A 83 -8.95 -21.11 12.26
C ARG A 83 -8.93 -19.75 12.96
N ASN A 84 -9.07 -18.67 12.20
CA ASN A 84 -9.08 -17.32 12.77
C ASN A 84 -10.34 -17.11 13.61
N HIS A 85 -10.24 -16.20 14.57
CA HIS A 85 -11.30 -15.93 15.53
C HIS A 85 -11.11 -14.54 16.15
N ALA A 86 -12.20 -13.91 16.57
CA ALA A 86 -12.09 -12.64 17.28
C ALA A 86 -11.30 -12.80 18.58
N ASN A 87 -10.48 -11.80 18.90
CA ASN A 87 -9.91 -11.62 20.22
C ASN A 87 -10.91 -10.87 21.12
N MET A 88 -10.44 -10.02 22.03
CA MET A 88 -11.25 -9.22 22.95
C MET A 88 -12.21 -8.26 22.24
N ASN A 89 -11.80 -7.70 21.11
CA ASN A 89 -12.61 -6.78 20.32
C ASN A 89 -13.38 -7.57 19.26
N LYS A 90 -14.71 -7.54 19.35
CA LYS A 90 -15.61 -8.36 18.52
C LYS A 90 -16.46 -7.52 17.56
N SER A 91 -16.27 -6.20 17.59
CA SER A 91 -17.02 -5.20 16.84
C SER A 91 -16.07 -4.13 16.30
N MET A 92 -16.60 -3.31 15.40
CA MET A 92 -15.95 -2.12 14.87
C MET A 92 -16.82 -0.90 15.19
N THR A 93 -16.20 0.26 15.33
CA THR A 93 -16.91 1.53 15.46
C THR A 93 -16.36 2.55 14.47
N SER A 94 -17.20 3.51 14.09
CA SER A 94 -16.82 4.61 13.20
C SER A 94 -16.02 5.68 13.94
N PHE A 95 -15.08 6.29 13.24
CA PHE A 95 -14.30 7.43 13.72
C PHE A 95 -14.38 8.64 12.78
N ASN A 96 -13.65 9.72 13.06
CA ASN A 96 -13.52 10.89 12.19
C ASN A 96 -12.09 11.01 11.67
N TYR A 97 -11.62 9.98 10.96
CA TYR A 97 -10.26 9.98 10.47
C TYR A 97 -10.02 11.11 9.46
N LYS A 98 -8.85 11.73 9.59
CA LYS A 98 -8.37 12.78 8.69
C LYS A 98 -6.90 12.52 8.37
N MET A 99 -6.61 12.15 7.13
CA MET A 99 -5.25 11.98 6.63
C MET A 99 -4.91 13.13 5.68
N THR A 100 -3.87 13.90 5.98
CA THR A 100 -3.38 14.98 5.11
C THR A 100 -2.02 14.59 4.53
N ILE A 101 -1.91 14.54 3.20
CA ILE A 101 -0.70 14.13 2.47
C ILE A 101 -0.32 15.16 1.40
N PRO A 102 0.96 15.27 1.01
CA PRO A 102 1.38 16.17 -0.07
C PRO A 102 0.77 15.75 -1.41
N ILE A 103 0.36 16.73 -2.23
CA ILE A 103 -0.10 16.47 -3.61
C ILE A 103 1.07 16.04 -4.50
N TYR A 104 2.28 16.52 -4.16
CA TYR A 104 3.51 16.24 -4.87
C TYR A 104 4.48 15.54 -3.91
N PRO A 105 4.31 14.23 -3.67
CA PRO A 105 5.18 13.49 -2.76
C PRO A 105 6.62 13.52 -3.27
N ASN A 106 7.54 13.69 -2.34
CA ASN A 106 8.96 13.91 -2.59
C ASN A 106 9.78 13.04 -1.67
N GLU A 107 10.94 12.61 -2.15
CA GLU A 107 11.94 11.96 -1.32
C GLU A 107 12.36 12.87 -0.16
N SER A 108 12.34 12.31 1.06
CA SER A 108 12.89 12.96 2.24
C SER A 108 14.38 12.64 2.38
N ALA A 109 15.18 13.63 2.75
CA ALA A 109 16.57 13.44 3.13
C ALA A 109 16.74 12.58 4.40
N TYR A 110 15.67 12.47 5.21
CA TYR A 110 15.60 11.66 6.41
C TYR A 110 14.39 10.72 6.30
N LYS A 111 14.66 9.42 6.22
CA LYS A 111 13.63 8.38 6.18
C LYS A 111 13.15 8.13 7.61
N GLU A 112 11.90 8.51 7.89
CA GLU A 112 11.33 8.34 9.22
C GLU A 112 10.71 6.95 9.34
N GLU A 113 11.10 6.19 10.37
CA GLU A 113 10.53 4.88 10.65
C GLU A 113 9.01 4.95 10.86
N THR A 114 8.32 3.92 10.39
CA THR A 114 6.92 3.74 10.77
C THR A 114 6.82 3.29 12.23
N GLU A 115 5.73 3.67 12.90
CA GLU A 115 5.47 3.38 14.31
C GLU A 115 4.05 2.82 14.47
N LEU A 116 3.66 2.49 15.70
CA LEU A 116 2.30 2.05 16.01
C LEU A 116 1.23 3.02 15.52
N GLY A 117 0.16 2.43 14.97
CA GLY A 117 -1.01 3.15 14.47
C GLY A 117 -1.00 3.32 12.95
N PRO A 118 -1.83 4.24 12.44
CA PRO A 118 -2.04 4.39 11.00
C PRO A 118 -0.80 4.95 10.29
N VAL A 119 -0.33 4.20 9.30
CA VAL A 119 0.76 4.58 8.40
C VAL A 119 0.27 5.05 7.03
N GLY A 120 -0.99 4.80 6.72
CA GLY A 120 -1.66 5.21 5.49
C GLY A 120 -3.16 4.98 5.57
N MET A 121 -3.83 5.16 4.43
CA MET A 121 -5.26 4.87 4.29
C MET A 121 -5.51 4.12 2.99
N ALA A 122 -6.24 3.01 3.06
CA ALA A 122 -6.69 2.28 1.89
C ALA A 122 -7.75 3.08 1.12
N LEU A 123 -7.95 2.76 -0.16
CA LEU A 123 -8.89 3.48 -1.03
C LEU A 123 -10.33 3.49 -0.50
N ASN A 124 -10.73 2.47 0.26
CA ASN A 124 -12.04 2.41 0.92
C ASN A 124 -12.12 3.19 2.25
N GLY A 125 -11.04 3.90 2.62
CA GLY A 125 -10.99 4.74 3.80
C GLY A 125 -10.55 4.03 5.08
N VAL A 126 -10.30 2.73 5.07
CA VAL A 126 -9.80 2.00 6.24
C VAL A 126 -8.33 2.34 6.47
N PRO A 127 -7.89 2.58 7.72
CA PRO A 127 -6.48 2.74 8.04
C PRO A 127 -5.60 1.55 7.64
N ILE A 128 -4.42 1.85 7.10
CA ILE A 128 -3.35 0.87 6.88
C ILE A 128 -2.37 0.98 8.04
N TYR A 129 -2.08 -0.14 8.69
CA TYR A 129 -1.08 -0.26 9.76
C TYR A 129 0.15 -1.00 9.21
N ASN A 130 1.29 -0.85 9.88
CA ASN A 130 2.53 -1.53 9.55
C ASN A 130 2.58 -2.94 10.18
N ASP A 131 3.76 -3.54 10.19
CA ASP A 131 4.08 -4.80 10.84
C ASP A 131 4.19 -4.71 12.38
N TYR A 132 3.68 -3.63 12.99
CA TYR A 132 3.57 -3.48 14.44
C TYR A 132 2.11 -3.57 14.90
N GLU A 133 1.95 -4.07 16.13
CA GLU A 133 0.72 -4.12 16.90
C GLU A 133 1.07 -3.73 18.35
N GLY A 134 0.09 -3.43 19.22
CA GLY A 134 0.34 -2.89 20.57
C GLY A 134 1.34 -3.64 21.46
N GLY A 135 1.72 -4.88 21.12
CA GLY A 135 2.77 -5.67 21.76
C GLY A 135 4.16 -5.64 21.11
N GLY A 136 4.40 -4.81 20.09
CA GLY A 136 5.63 -4.77 19.29
C GLY A 136 5.38 -5.26 17.87
N VAL A 137 6.29 -6.05 17.31
CA VAL A 137 6.07 -6.66 15.99
C VAL A 137 4.84 -7.56 16.00
N LEU A 138 4.13 -7.60 14.87
CA LEU A 138 2.94 -8.41 14.67
C LEU A 138 3.26 -9.88 14.96
N GLN A 139 2.37 -10.55 15.72
CA GLN A 139 2.52 -11.91 16.22
C GLN A 139 1.24 -12.74 16.02
N GLU A 140 1.32 -14.04 16.30
CA GLU A 140 0.22 -15.00 16.03
C GLU A 140 -1.08 -14.68 16.73
N ASN A 141 -1.01 -14.18 17.96
CA ASN A 141 -2.18 -13.73 18.69
C ASN A 141 -2.91 -12.56 18.01
N ALA A 142 -2.22 -11.78 17.16
CA ALA A 142 -2.83 -10.73 16.36
C ALA A 142 -3.28 -11.27 15.00
N TRP A 143 -2.41 -11.91 14.22
CA TRP A 143 -2.83 -12.35 12.88
C TRP A 143 -3.85 -13.50 12.87
N SER A 144 -4.04 -14.21 13.99
CA SER A 144 -5.15 -15.16 14.15
C SER A 144 -6.52 -14.49 14.32
N THR A 145 -6.57 -13.17 14.47
CA THR A 145 -7.83 -12.38 14.50
C THR A 145 -8.22 -11.86 13.13
N PHE A 146 -7.31 -11.90 12.16
CA PHE A 146 -7.55 -11.29 10.86
C PHE A 146 -8.74 -11.92 10.13
N ASP A 147 -9.54 -11.08 9.48
CA ASP A 147 -10.57 -11.53 8.55
C ASP A 147 -9.98 -11.87 7.16
N ALA A 148 -10.85 -12.09 6.16
CA ALA A 148 -10.43 -12.41 4.80
C ALA A 148 -9.67 -11.27 4.09
N SER A 149 -9.89 -10.02 4.51
CA SER A 149 -9.14 -8.83 4.06
C SER A 149 -7.83 -8.63 4.82
N ARG A 150 -7.54 -9.50 5.79
CA ARG A 150 -6.41 -9.37 6.71
C ARG A 150 -6.41 -8.09 7.52
N GLY A 151 -7.61 -7.64 7.87
CA GLY A 151 -7.82 -6.60 8.86
C GLY A 151 -8.47 -7.12 10.13
N HIS A 152 -8.40 -6.31 11.18
CA HIS A 152 -9.04 -6.56 12.48
C HIS A 152 -9.25 -5.25 13.25
N PRO A 153 -10.14 -5.20 14.25
CA PRO A 153 -10.29 -4.07 15.14
C PRO A 153 -9.27 -4.06 16.29
N GLY A 154 -8.62 -2.90 16.46
CA GLY A 154 -7.79 -2.60 17.61
C GLY A 154 -8.59 -2.45 18.92
N PRO A 155 -7.92 -2.19 20.06
CA PRO A 155 -8.56 -2.06 21.38
C PRO A 155 -9.66 -1.00 21.48
N ARG A 156 -9.71 -0.05 20.55
CA ARG A 156 -10.74 0.99 20.49
C ARG A 156 -11.85 0.66 19.50
N GLU A 157 -11.87 -0.57 18.98
CA GLU A 157 -12.74 -1.01 17.89
C GLU A 157 -12.45 -0.29 16.55
N ASP A 158 -11.23 0.24 16.40
CA ASP A 158 -10.69 0.79 15.16
C ASP A 158 -10.24 -0.33 14.23
N TYR A 159 -11.03 -0.62 13.20
CA TYR A 159 -10.68 -1.60 12.18
C TYR A 159 -9.56 -1.08 11.27
N HIS A 160 -8.56 -1.91 11.00
CA HIS A 160 -7.40 -1.57 10.17
C HIS A 160 -6.81 -2.79 9.47
N TYR A 161 -6.07 -2.56 8.39
CA TYR A 161 -5.39 -3.61 7.62
C TYR A 161 -3.89 -3.67 7.95
N HIS A 162 -3.33 -4.88 7.95
CA HIS A 162 -1.87 -5.09 8.07
C HIS A 162 -1.22 -5.73 6.83
N SER A 163 -1.96 -6.51 6.05
CA SER A 163 -1.40 -7.36 4.98
C SER A 163 -2.33 -7.49 3.78
N GLU A 164 -1.84 -8.06 2.66
CA GLU A 164 -2.69 -8.34 1.49
C GLU A 164 -3.86 -9.26 1.85
N GLY A 165 -5.03 -8.98 1.28
CA GLY A 165 -6.27 -9.68 1.61
C GLY A 165 -7.29 -9.57 0.50
N ALA A 166 -8.30 -10.44 0.55
CA ALA A 166 -9.20 -10.72 -0.57
C ALA A 166 -9.90 -9.49 -1.16
N TYR A 167 -10.13 -8.46 -0.35
CA TYR A 167 -10.84 -7.25 -0.75
C TYR A 167 -9.93 -6.02 -0.95
N LEU A 168 -8.60 -6.20 -0.88
CA LEU A 168 -7.61 -5.16 -1.14
C LEU A 168 -6.80 -5.46 -2.40
N THR A 169 -6.07 -6.57 -2.37
CA THR A 169 -5.14 -7.02 -3.41
C THR A 169 -4.81 -8.48 -3.11
N VAL A 170 -4.60 -9.28 -4.15
CA VAL A 170 -4.08 -10.64 -4.00
C VAL A 170 -3.09 -10.90 -5.12
N ASN A 171 -1.80 -10.75 -4.81
CA ASN A 171 -0.72 -11.10 -5.74
C ASN A 171 -0.88 -10.45 -7.13
N ASP A 172 -1.21 -9.16 -7.15
CA ASP A 172 -1.52 -8.34 -8.32
C ASP A 172 -0.79 -6.98 -8.26
N ASP A 173 -1.11 -6.08 -9.19
CA ASP A 173 -0.59 -4.71 -9.30
C ASP A 173 -1.64 -3.65 -8.93
N ASN A 174 -2.65 -4.01 -8.13
CA ASN A 174 -3.73 -3.08 -7.79
C ASN A 174 -3.25 -1.98 -6.83
N LEU A 175 -3.74 -0.75 -7.03
CA LEU A 175 -3.58 0.34 -6.07
C LEU A 175 -4.39 0.03 -4.80
N ILE A 176 -3.73 -0.02 -3.65
CA ILE A 176 -4.36 -0.32 -2.36
C ILE A 176 -4.73 0.96 -1.63
N GLY A 177 -3.90 2.00 -1.76
CA GLY A 177 -4.07 3.27 -1.06
C GLY A 177 -2.81 4.12 -1.11
N PHE A 178 -2.71 5.06 -0.18
CA PHE A 178 -1.59 5.97 -0.04
C PHE A 178 -1.07 5.96 1.39
N LEU A 179 0.26 5.98 1.52
CA LEU A 179 0.90 6.18 2.81
C LEU A 179 0.93 7.66 3.18
N ARG A 180 1.23 7.95 4.44
CA ARG A 180 1.21 9.32 4.97
C ARG A 180 2.19 10.26 4.28
N ASP A 181 3.25 9.77 3.66
CA ASP A 181 4.19 10.58 2.88
C ASP A 181 3.68 10.92 1.47
N GLY A 182 2.51 10.42 1.10
CA GLY A 182 1.82 10.72 -0.15
C GLY A 182 2.20 9.80 -1.31
N PHE A 183 3.11 8.84 -1.12
CA PHE A 183 3.36 7.85 -2.16
C PHE A 183 2.31 6.73 -2.15
N PRO A 184 1.89 6.25 -3.34
CA PRO A 184 0.94 5.15 -3.44
C PRO A 184 1.57 3.82 -2.99
N VAL A 185 0.72 2.92 -2.51
CA VAL A 185 1.08 1.53 -2.21
C VAL A 185 0.24 0.59 -3.04
N TYR A 186 0.93 -0.35 -3.68
CA TYR A 186 0.38 -1.32 -4.62
C TYR A 186 0.46 -2.74 -4.07
N GLY A 187 -0.23 -3.65 -4.76
CA GLY A 187 -0.06 -5.08 -4.61
C GLY A 187 1.38 -5.54 -4.89
N ARG A 188 1.58 -6.86 -4.88
CA ARG A 188 2.91 -7.49 -4.91
C ARG A 188 3.66 -7.38 -6.24
N LYS A 189 2.98 -6.96 -7.32
CA LYS A 189 3.53 -6.96 -8.68
C LYS A 189 3.60 -5.57 -9.26
N ASP A 190 4.49 -5.43 -10.23
CA ASP A 190 4.53 -4.31 -11.15
C ASP A 190 3.38 -4.40 -12.16
N ARG A 191 3.08 -3.28 -12.81
CA ARG A 191 2.04 -3.17 -13.85
C ARG A 191 2.18 -4.13 -15.03
N ASP A 192 3.36 -4.73 -15.22
CA ASP A 192 3.61 -5.73 -16.27
C ASP A 192 3.38 -7.17 -15.78
N GLY A 193 2.96 -7.33 -14.53
CA GLY A 193 2.68 -8.60 -13.86
C GLY A 193 3.92 -9.30 -13.28
N SER A 194 5.10 -8.69 -13.39
CA SER A 194 6.32 -9.21 -12.77
C SER A 194 6.42 -8.83 -11.28
N TYR A 195 7.27 -9.54 -10.54
CA TYR A 195 7.62 -9.14 -9.18
C TYR A 195 8.79 -8.15 -9.21
N PRO A 196 8.70 -7.00 -8.54
CA PRO A 196 9.80 -6.06 -8.48
C PRO A 196 11.01 -6.71 -7.80
N ASN A 197 12.19 -6.53 -8.39
CA ASN A 197 13.45 -7.09 -7.90
C ASN A 197 14.48 -6.03 -7.52
N ASP A 198 14.05 -4.76 -7.49
CA ASP A 198 14.84 -3.57 -7.22
C ASP A 198 14.18 -2.66 -6.17
N LEU A 199 13.36 -3.23 -5.28
CA LEU A 199 12.82 -2.51 -4.12
C LEU A 199 13.96 -2.00 -3.23
N ASP A 200 13.82 -0.77 -2.75
CA ASP A 200 14.70 -0.19 -1.74
C ASP A 200 14.43 -0.77 -0.34
N GLU A 201 15.17 -0.30 0.65
CA GLU A 201 15.00 -0.72 2.06
C GLU A 201 13.63 -0.35 2.67
N ASN A 202 12.89 0.56 2.03
CA ASN A 202 11.57 1.01 2.45
C ASN A 202 10.43 0.24 1.77
N GLY A 203 10.76 -0.72 0.90
CA GLY A 203 9.81 -1.58 0.20
C GLY A 203 9.19 -0.95 -1.05
N GLY A 204 9.86 0.02 -1.68
CA GLY A 204 9.36 0.65 -2.91
C GLY A 204 10.44 0.90 -3.95
N HIS A 205 10.01 1.34 -5.13
CA HIS A 205 10.91 1.70 -6.23
C HIS A 205 10.28 2.79 -7.12
N ILE A 206 11.02 3.26 -8.13
CA ILE A 206 10.52 4.25 -9.09
C ILE A 206 10.15 3.53 -10.40
N GLY A 207 8.89 3.64 -10.80
CA GLY A 207 8.39 3.02 -12.02
C GLY A 207 7.08 3.65 -12.48
N ILE A 208 6.66 3.31 -13.69
CA ILE A 208 5.32 3.64 -14.18
C ILE A 208 4.35 2.62 -13.57
N THR A 209 3.19 3.06 -13.08
CA THR A 209 2.17 2.17 -12.50
C THR A 209 0.92 2.12 -13.38
N SER A 210 -0.10 1.40 -12.94
CA SER A 210 -1.39 1.35 -13.64
C SER A 210 -2.18 2.68 -13.54
N ASP A 211 -1.91 3.50 -12.53
CA ASP A 211 -2.61 4.78 -12.29
C ASP A 211 -1.80 6.02 -12.65
N PHE A 212 -0.48 5.89 -12.78
CA PHE A 212 0.41 6.99 -13.11
C PHE A 212 1.11 6.73 -14.45
N SER A 213 0.86 7.60 -15.44
CA SER A 213 1.47 7.48 -16.77
C SER A 213 2.96 7.88 -16.82
N GLU A 214 3.38 8.67 -15.83
CA GLU A 214 4.77 9.02 -15.57
C GLU A 214 5.31 8.21 -14.39
N SER A 215 6.63 8.02 -14.34
CA SER A 215 7.22 7.26 -13.25
C SER A 215 7.13 8.00 -11.92
N ILE A 216 6.70 7.29 -10.88
CA ILE A 216 6.60 7.77 -9.52
C ILE A 216 7.21 6.73 -8.57
N TYR A 217 7.77 7.19 -7.45
CA TYR A 217 8.10 6.26 -6.38
C TYR A 217 6.80 5.65 -5.82
N HIS A 218 6.78 4.34 -5.61
CA HIS A 218 5.63 3.64 -5.05
C HIS A 218 6.08 2.42 -4.26
N TYR A 219 5.28 2.06 -3.25
CA TYR A 219 5.53 0.89 -2.41
C TYR A 219 4.79 -0.32 -2.96
N HIS A 220 5.28 -1.50 -2.59
CA HIS A 220 4.59 -2.75 -2.79
C HIS A 220 4.33 -3.44 -1.46
N VAL A 221 3.23 -4.19 -1.39
CA VAL A 221 3.10 -5.28 -0.43
C VAL A 221 4.34 -6.17 -0.52
N SER A 222 4.88 -6.58 0.63
CA SER A 222 6.03 -7.47 0.70
C SER A 222 5.86 -8.72 -0.16
N ASN A 223 6.91 -9.12 -0.87
CA ASN A 223 6.94 -10.42 -1.55
C ASN A 223 7.46 -11.56 -0.65
N GLU A 224 7.96 -11.21 0.53
CA GLU A 224 8.42 -12.14 1.54
C GLU A 224 7.30 -12.44 2.53
N ALA A 225 7.11 -13.74 2.81
CA ALA A 225 6.16 -14.19 3.81
C ALA A 225 6.59 -13.68 5.19
N TYR A 226 5.67 -13.05 5.90
CA TYR A 226 5.91 -12.47 7.21
C TYR A 226 5.95 -13.57 8.27
N SER A 227 7.14 -13.82 8.82
CA SER A 227 7.35 -14.87 9.83
C SER A 227 6.85 -16.23 9.33
N THR A 228 6.22 -17.04 10.19
CA THR A 228 5.59 -18.32 9.83
C THR A 228 4.11 -18.19 9.46
N SER A 229 3.59 -16.96 9.33
CA SER A 229 2.15 -16.70 9.16
C SER A 229 1.62 -17.02 7.76
N GLY A 230 2.49 -16.95 6.74
CA GLY A 230 2.08 -16.98 5.33
C GLY A 230 1.37 -15.71 4.86
N LEU A 231 1.42 -14.62 5.64
CA LEU A 231 0.91 -13.31 5.28
C LEU A 231 1.99 -12.45 4.62
N TYR A 232 1.56 -11.40 3.91
CA TYR A 232 2.46 -10.45 3.26
C TYR A 232 2.08 -9.04 3.69
N VAL A 233 2.89 -8.42 4.54
CA VAL A 233 2.58 -7.12 5.14
C VAL A 233 2.56 -6.00 4.10
N ILE A 234 1.66 -5.04 4.27
CA ILE A 234 1.54 -3.87 3.39
C ILE A 234 2.74 -2.94 3.57
N LYS A 235 3.19 -2.77 4.82
CA LYS A 235 4.30 -1.87 5.14
C LYS A 235 5.12 -2.35 6.33
N SER A 236 6.44 -2.27 6.20
CA SER A 236 7.44 -2.31 7.27
C SER A 236 8.53 -1.28 6.98
N GLY A 237 9.30 -0.86 7.99
CA GLY A 237 10.39 0.12 7.84
C GLY A 237 9.90 1.56 7.62
N ALA A 238 10.78 2.42 7.07
CA ALA A 238 10.58 3.86 7.01
C ALA A 238 9.77 4.38 5.81
N TYR A 239 9.27 5.61 5.92
CA TYR A 239 8.74 6.37 4.79
C TYR A 239 9.88 6.85 3.89
N HIS A 240 9.66 6.77 2.58
CA HIS A 240 10.50 7.33 1.54
C HIS A 240 10.42 8.86 1.53
N GLY A 241 9.23 9.42 1.72
CA GLY A 241 8.99 10.86 1.77
C GLY A 241 8.79 11.41 3.18
N THR A 242 8.44 12.70 3.26
CA THR A 242 8.09 13.33 4.53
C THR A 242 6.62 13.03 4.87
N LYS A 243 6.39 12.34 5.99
CA LYS A 243 5.02 11.98 6.39
C LYS A 243 4.17 13.21 6.71
N GLY A 244 2.95 13.19 6.20
CA GLY A 244 1.88 14.08 6.61
C GLY A 244 1.20 13.64 7.91
N THR A 245 0.02 14.19 8.16
CA THR A 245 -0.72 13.98 9.41
C THR A 245 -1.80 12.92 9.24
N PHE A 246 -2.08 12.22 10.34
CA PHE A 246 -3.21 11.30 10.45
C PHE A 246 -3.83 11.50 11.83
N THR A 247 -5.08 11.95 11.90
CA THR A 247 -5.79 12.19 13.15
C THR A 247 -7.13 11.47 13.17
N GLN A 248 -7.68 11.28 14.36
CA GLN A 248 -8.94 10.60 14.66
C GLN A 248 -9.82 11.47 15.55
#